data_AF-A0AAW0HDU5-F1
#
_entry.id   AF-A0AAW0HDU5-F1
#
_cell.length_a   1.000
_cell.length_b   1.000
_cell.length_c   1.000
_cell.angle_alpha   90.00
_cell.angle_beta   90.00
_cell.angle_gamma   90.00
#
_symmetry.space_group_name_H-M   'P 1'
#
loop_
_entity.id
_entity.type
_entity.pdbx_description
1 polymer ?
#
loop_
_entity_poly.entity_id
_entity_poly.type
_entity_poly.pdbx_seq_one_letter_code
_entity_poly.pdbx_strand_id
1 'polypeptide(L)'
;MSLSSRSLLKHFFFFWKTNKQVVNVCRNSNNPHTDLFPNDNSTLAVDIYKGGVVLGCYFGSTALYIWAVGILAAGQSATMAGTYSGQFVMEGFLNLRWSRFARVILTLSIAIIPTLLVAVFQDVEHLPGMNDFLNVLRAYRGWRIAGEILVLIVCSINMYFVVVYVQDLGHLALYVVIAVISMAYLSFVFYLVSPL
;
A
#
# COMPACT_ATOMS: atom_id res chain seq x y z
N MET A 1 -0.14 -2.21 5.03
CA MET A 1 -0.14 -1.29 3.86
C MET A 1 1.24 -0.65 3.58
N SER A 2 2.05 -0.25 4.57
CA SER A 2 3.28 0.55 4.32
C SER A 2 4.52 -0.21 3.83
N LEU A 3 4.63 -1.54 4.07
CA LEU A 3 5.81 -2.32 3.63
C LEU A 3 5.76 -2.77 2.16
N SER A 4 4.59 -3.12 1.63
CA SER A 4 4.42 -3.51 0.22
C SER A 4 4.70 -2.32 -0.72
N SER A 5 4.33 -1.11 -0.30
CA SER A 5 4.54 0.12 -1.08
C SER A 5 6.03 0.47 -1.27
N ARG A 6 6.90 0.26 -0.27
CA ARG A 6 8.36 0.53 -0.40
C ARG A 6 9.07 -0.41 -1.37
N SER A 7 8.61 -1.66 -1.52
CA SER A 7 9.22 -2.63 -2.44
C SER A 7 8.70 -2.46 -3.87
N LEU A 8 7.40 -2.19 -4.03
CA LEU A 8 6.77 -1.98 -5.34
C LEU A 8 7.24 -0.69 -6.04
N LEU A 9 7.41 0.41 -5.30
CA LEU A 9 7.92 1.68 -5.86
C LEU A 9 9.36 1.56 -6.38
N LYS A 10 10.21 0.81 -5.66
CA LYS A 10 11.57 0.50 -6.11
C LYS A 10 11.57 -0.34 -7.38
N HIS A 11 10.67 -1.32 -7.49
CA HIS A 11 10.63 -2.23 -8.63
C HIS A 11 10.01 -1.61 -9.89
N PHE A 12 8.95 -0.81 -9.75
CA PHE A 12 8.14 -0.39 -10.90
C PHE A 12 8.69 0.85 -11.62
N PHE A 13 9.38 1.77 -10.93
CA PHE A 13 9.79 3.05 -11.53
C PHE A 13 11.29 3.37 -11.41
N PHE A 14 11.97 2.88 -10.37
CA PHE A 14 13.32 3.35 -10.02
C PHE A 14 14.38 2.25 -9.88
N PHE A 15 14.11 1.03 -10.37
CA PHE A 15 14.89 -0.19 -10.09
C PHE A 15 16.39 -0.10 -10.45
N TRP A 16 16.80 0.88 -11.26
CA TRP A 16 18.19 1.07 -11.70
C TRP A 16 18.78 2.46 -11.48
N LYS A 17 18.08 3.35 -10.75
CA LYS A 17 18.59 4.72 -10.52
C LYS A 17 19.44 4.79 -9.25
N THR A 18 20.64 5.35 -9.38
CA THR A 18 21.49 5.69 -8.23
C THR A 18 21.10 7.05 -7.66
N ASN A 19 21.45 7.30 -6.38
CA ASN A 19 21.18 8.59 -5.75
C ASN A 19 21.83 9.74 -6.55
N LYS A 20 23.08 9.58 -6.99
CA LYS A 20 23.79 10.55 -7.85
C LYS A 20 23.03 10.89 -9.15
N GLN A 21 22.44 9.90 -9.80
CA GLN A 21 21.66 10.14 -11.03
C GLN A 21 20.40 10.95 -10.76
N VAL A 22 19.72 10.68 -9.64
CA VAL A 22 18.50 11.40 -9.24
C VAL A 22 18.81 12.83 -8.81
N VAL A 23 19.88 13.02 -8.03
CA VAL A 23 20.35 14.34 -7.59
C VAL A 23 20.68 15.22 -8.79
N ASN A 24 21.36 14.68 -9.81
CA ASN A 24 21.72 15.47 -10.98
C ASN A 24 20.49 15.94 -11.77
N VAL A 25 19.45 15.10 -11.88
CA VAL A 25 18.17 15.46 -12.51
C VAL A 25 17.42 16.50 -11.66
N CYS A 26 17.31 16.29 -10.35
CA CYS A 26 16.66 17.23 -9.44
C CYS A 26 17.36 18.60 -9.41
N ARG A 27 18.69 18.62 -9.49
CA ARG A 27 19.50 19.84 -9.53
C ARG A 27 19.27 20.59 -10.84
N ASN A 28 19.22 19.88 -11.97
CA ASN A 28 18.91 20.48 -13.27
C ASN A 28 17.50 21.09 -13.32
N SER A 29 16.56 20.54 -12.54
CA SER A 29 15.19 21.06 -12.42
C SER A 29 15.03 22.19 -11.38
N ASN A 30 16.11 22.67 -10.75
CA ASN A 30 16.08 23.72 -9.71
C ASN A 30 15.14 23.40 -8.52
N ASN A 31 15.01 22.12 -8.15
CA ASN A 31 14.13 21.71 -7.06
C ASN A 31 14.80 22.00 -5.69
N PRO A 32 14.14 22.70 -4.74
CA PRO A 32 14.71 23.00 -3.40
C PRO A 32 14.95 21.76 -2.51
N HIS A 33 14.54 20.56 -2.94
CA HIS A 33 14.61 19.34 -2.14
C HIS A 33 15.74 18.38 -2.55
N THR A 34 16.82 18.88 -3.16
CA THR A 34 17.98 18.08 -3.57
C THR A 34 18.75 17.48 -2.39
N ASP A 35 18.70 18.12 -1.23
CA ASP A 35 19.48 17.73 -0.04
C ASP A 35 18.93 16.47 0.65
N LEU A 36 17.73 16.02 0.25
CA LEU A 36 17.08 14.81 0.75
C LEU A 36 17.76 13.51 0.29
N PHE A 37 18.59 13.58 -0.76
CA PHE A 37 19.27 12.44 -1.36
C PHE A 37 20.79 12.55 -1.17
N PRO A 38 21.44 11.59 -0.50
CA PRO A 38 22.90 11.58 -0.38
C PRO A 38 23.53 11.39 -1.76
N ASN A 39 24.60 12.13 -2.08
CA ASN A 39 25.23 12.10 -3.41
C ASN A 39 26.16 10.88 -3.61
N ASP A 40 25.65 9.69 -3.32
CA ASP A 40 26.38 8.43 -3.39
C ASP A 40 25.97 7.59 -4.60
N ASN A 41 26.82 6.62 -4.94
CA ASN A 41 26.53 5.64 -6.00
C ASN A 41 25.70 4.44 -5.51
N SER A 42 25.16 4.52 -4.28
CA SER A 42 24.25 3.53 -3.72
C SER A 42 22.89 3.56 -4.42
N THR A 43 22.17 2.44 -4.33
CA THR A 43 20.82 2.32 -4.88
C THR A 43 19.85 3.26 -4.18
N LEU A 44 18.92 3.83 -4.94
CA LEU A 44 17.97 4.78 -4.41
C LEU A 44 17.02 4.10 -3.40
N ALA A 45 17.07 4.56 -2.15
CA ALA A 45 16.09 4.19 -1.14
C ALA A 45 14.83 5.06 -1.27
N VAL A 46 13.82 4.54 -1.98
CA VAL A 46 12.54 5.24 -2.18
C VAL A 46 11.57 4.94 -1.04
N ASP A 47 11.20 5.98 -0.31
CA ASP A 47 10.06 6.02 0.60
C ASP A 47 8.90 6.79 -0.02
N ILE A 48 7.68 6.69 0.54
CA ILE A 48 6.48 7.33 -0.03
C ILE A 48 6.68 8.84 -0.29
N TYR A 49 7.35 9.53 0.63
CA TYR A 49 7.73 10.94 0.49
C TYR A 49 8.81 11.15 -0.58
N LYS A 50 9.93 10.41 -0.50
CA LYS A 50 11.03 10.49 -1.47
C LYS A 50 10.55 10.18 -2.89
N GLY A 51 9.67 9.20 -3.07
CA GLY A 51 9.09 8.83 -4.36
C GLY A 51 8.31 9.98 -5.01
N GLY A 52 7.53 10.72 -4.22
CA GLY A 52 6.84 11.92 -4.70
C GLY A 52 7.80 13.05 -5.11
N VAL A 53 8.84 13.29 -4.31
CA VAL A 53 9.88 14.29 -4.63
C VAL A 53 10.63 13.92 -5.91
N VAL A 54 11.01 12.64 -6.08
CA VAL A 54 11.67 12.21 -7.31
C VAL A 54 10.75 12.36 -8.52
N LEU A 55 9.47 11.95 -8.42
CA LEU A 55 8.50 12.19 -9.50
C LEU A 55 8.41 13.68 -9.87
N GLY A 56 8.39 14.56 -8.85
CA GLY A 56 8.40 16.01 -9.04
C GLY A 56 9.63 16.52 -9.79
N CYS A 57 10.81 15.92 -9.57
CA CYS A 57 12.02 16.29 -10.33
C CYS A 57 11.98 15.88 -11.81
N TYR A 58 11.24 14.83 -12.17
CA TYR A 58 11.17 14.34 -13.56
C TYR A 58 10.03 14.97 -14.36
N PHE A 59 8.86 15.15 -13.73
CA PHE A 59 7.63 15.58 -14.40
C PHE A 59 7.14 16.97 -13.95
N GLY A 60 7.82 17.60 -13.00
CA GLY A 60 7.45 18.90 -12.43
C GLY A 60 6.55 18.81 -11.21
N SER A 61 6.30 19.96 -10.57
CA SER A 61 5.59 20.07 -9.28
C SER A 61 4.18 19.48 -9.30
N THR A 62 3.48 19.53 -10.44
CA THR A 62 2.13 18.97 -10.59
C THR A 62 2.09 17.46 -10.34
N ALA A 63 3.14 16.72 -10.73
CA ALA A 63 3.22 15.28 -10.49
C ALA A 63 3.33 14.95 -9.00
N LEU A 64 3.99 15.80 -8.21
CA LEU A 64 4.07 15.65 -6.76
C LEU A 64 2.69 15.80 -6.10
N TYR A 65 1.89 16.78 -6.55
CA TYR A 65 0.52 16.95 -6.06
C TYR A 65 -0.39 15.78 -6.44
N ILE A 66 -0.34 15.33 -7.70
CA ILE A 66 -1.12 14.18 -8.16
C ILE A 66 -0.74 12.92 -7.36
N TRP A 67 0.55 12.72 -7.10
CA TRP A 67 1.05 11.63 -6.27
C TRP A 67 0.48 11.68 -4.84
N ALA A 68 0.52 12.85 -4.20
CA ALA A 68 -0.03 13.04 -2.86
C ALA A 68 -1.55 12.77 -2.81
N VAL A 69 -2.30 13.30 -3.78
CA VAL A 69 -3.75 13.07 -3.89
C VAL A 69 -4.06 11.59 -4.15
N GLY A 70 -3.26 10.91 -4.98
CA GLY A 70 -3.42 9.49 -5.26
C GLY A 70 -3.24 8.63 -4.01
N ILE A 71 -2.24 8.91 -3.19
CA ILE A 71 -2.03 8.21 -1.90
C ILE A 71 -3.19 8.48 -0.93
N LEU A 72 -3.67 9.73 -0.87
CA LEU A 72 -4.82 10.08 -0.04
C LEU A 72 -6.07 9.30 -0.47
N ALA A 73 -6.36 9.28 -1.78
CA ALA A 73 -7.50 8.57 -2.35
C ALA A 73 -7.40 7.06 -2.10
N ALA A 74 -6.21 6.46 -2.26
CA ALA A 74 -5.98 5.05 -1.96
C ALA A 74 -6.25 4.72 -0.48
N GLY A 75 -5.89 5.62 0.43
CA GLY A 75 -6.19 5.49 1.86
C GLY A 75 -7.70 5.48 2.15
N GLN A 76 -8.45 6.41 1.57
CA GLN A 76 -9.90 6.51 1.75
C GLN A 76 -10.64 5.26 1.26
N SER A 77 -10.25 4.74 0.09
CA SER A 77 -10.82 3.50 -0.46
C SER A 77 -10.60 2.30 0.48
N ALA A 78 -9.40 2.19 1.05
CA ALA A 78 -9.07 1.10 1.99
C ALA A 78 -9.89 1.18 3.27
N THR A 79 -10.14 2.39 3.80
CA THR A 79 -11.00 2.59 4.97
C THR A 79 -12.43 2.14 4.70
N MET A 80 -13.01 2.51 3.55
CA MET A 80 -14.36 2.07 3.18
C MET A 80 -14.45 0.54 3.13
N ALA A 81 -13.54 -0.14 2.43
CA ALA A 81 -13.52 -1.60 2.35
C ALA A 81 -13.43 -2.27 3.72
N GLY A 82 -12.56 -1.74 4.61
CA GLY A 82 -12.43 -2.22 5.98
C GLY A 82 -13.70 -2.05 6.83
N THR A 83 -14.46 -0.97 6.61
CA THR A 83 -15.73 -0.76 7.33
C THR A 83 -16.82 -1.71 6.88
N TYR A 84 -16.88 -2.06 5.59
CA TYR A 84 -17.84 -3.02 5.07
C TYR A 84 -17.50 -4.43 5.57
N SER A 85 -16.23 -4.87 5.46
CA SER A 85 -15.82 -6.18 5.96
C SER A 85 -16.05 -6.34 7.47
N GLY A 86 -15.74 -5.29 8.25
CA GLY A 86 -16.01 -5.28 9.69
C GLY A 86 -17.50 -5.39 10.03
N GLN A 87 -18.39 -4.91 9.14
CA GLN A 87 -19.84 -5.06 9.34
C GLN A 87 -20.28 -6.51 9.22
N PHE A 88 -19.82 -7.20 8.18
CA PHE A 88 -20.15 -8.61 7.96
C PHE A 88 -19.69 -9.50 9.13
N VAL A 89 -18.51 -9.22 9.69
CA VAL A 89 -18.01 -9.97 10.85
C VAL A 89 -18.81 -9.66 12.13
N MET A 90 -19.13 -8.39 12.39
CA MET A 90 -19.88 -7.99 13.60
C MET A 90 -21.33 -8.50 13.61
N GLU A 91 -22.05 -8.35 12.49
CA GLU A 91 -23.44 -8.81 12.38
C GLU A 91 -23.52 -10.35 12.26
N GLY A 92 -22.52 -10.99 11.64
CA GLY A 92 -22.46 -12.44 11.48
C GLY A 92 -22.06 -13.21 12.75
N PHE A 93 -20.98 -12.80 13.43
CA PHE A 93 -20.43 -13.57 14.56
C PHE A 93 -20.85 -13.07 15.94
N LEU A 94 -20.90 -11.74 16.16
CA LEU A 94 -21.18 -11.17 17.49
C LEU A 94 -22.63 -10.69 17.65
N ASN A 95 -23.43 -10.69 16.57
CA ASN A 95 -24.81 -10.21 16.52
C ASN A 95 -25.00 -8.84 17.21
N LEU A 96 -23.98 -7.98 17.13
CA LEU A 96 -23.90 -6.71 17.83
C LEU A 96 -24.11 -5.57 16.83
N ARG A 97 -25.27 -4.91 16.89
CA ARG A 97 -25.59 -3.80 15.98
C ARG A 97 -25.12 -2.48 16.56
N TRP A 98 -23.94 -2.04 16.11
CA TRP A 98 -23.37 -0.75 16.50
C TRP A 98 -23.49 0.30 15.37
N SER A 99 -23.51 1.58 15.76
CA SER A 99 -23.53 2.71 14.83
C SER A 99 -22.29 2.70 13.90
N ARG A 100 -22.51 2.97 12.61
CA ARG A 100 -21.44 3.04 11.59
C ARG A 100 -20.33 4.03 11.98
N PHE A 101 -20.69 5.18 12.54
CA PHE A 101 -19.72 6.20 12.97
C PHE A 101 -18.94 5.77 14.21
N ALA A 102 -19.60 5.11 15.17
CA ALA A 102 -18.93 4.62 16.38
C ALA A 102 -17.85 3.58 16.05
N ARG A 103 -18.13 2.67 15.12
CA ARG A 103 -17.16 1.66 14.65
C ARG A 103 -15.95 2.30 13.99
N VAL A 104 -16.16 3.30 13.13
CA VAL A 104 -15.08 4.02 12.43
C VAL A 104 -14.22 4.79 13.42
N ILE A 105 -14.83 5.54 14.35
CA ILE A 105 -14.09 6.33 15.33
C ILE A 105 -13.26 5.41 16.22
N LEU A 106 -13.81 4.26 16.66
CA LEU A 106 -13.11 3.32 17.52
C LEU A 106 -11.87 2.72 16.83
N THR A 107 -12.02 2.22 15.60
CA THR A 107 -10.88 1.62 14.88
C THR A 107 -9.85 2.65 14.44
N LEU A 108 -10.26 3.88 14.07
CA LEU A 108 -9.32 4.97 13.82
C LEU A 108 -8.57 5.35 15.10
N SER A 109 -9.25 5.42 16.25
CA SER A 109 -8.64 5.77 17.52
C SER A 109 -7.58 4.75 17.91
N ILE A 110 -7.90 3.45 17.82
CA ILE A 110 -6.94 2.37 18.09
C ILE A 110 -5.74 2.42 17.13
N ALA A 111 -5.94 2.82 15.87
CA ALA A 111 -4.85 2.96 14.90
C ALA A 111 -4.00 4.23 15.10
N ILE A 112 -4.60 5.34 15.55
CA ILE A 112 -3.94 6.63 15.75
C ILE A 112 -3.13 6.64 17.05
N ILE A 113 -3.61 5.98 18.11
CA ILE A 113 -2.91 5.92 19.40
C ILE A 113 -1.44 5.45 19.25
N PRO A 114 -1.12 4.30 18.64
CA PRO A 114 0.26 3.83 18.54
C PRO A 114 1.13 4.73 17.64
N THR A 115 0.53 5.37 16.62
CA THR A 115 1.28 6.29 15.76
C THR A 115 1.60 7.61 16.46
N LEU A 116 0.65 8.14 17.23
CA LEU A 116 0.85 9.33 18.06
C LEU A 116 1.87 9.06 19.18
N LEU A 117 1.76 7.88 19.81
CA LEU A 117 2.68 7.44 20.86
C LEU A 117 4.12 7.40 20.34
N VAL A 118 4.33 6.77 19.18
CA VAL A 118 5.65 6.74 18.54
C VAL A 118 6.11 8.15 18.22
N ALA A 119 5.28 8.99 17.58
CA ALA A 119 5.68 10.36 17.20
C ALA A 119 6.16 11.20 18.39
N VAL A 120 5.50 11.10 19.55
CA VAL A 120 5.89 11.82 20.76
C VAL A 120 7.15 11.23 21.40
N PHE A 121 7.33 9.90 21.36
CA PHE A 121 8.52 9.26 21.92
C PHE A 121 9.74 9.31 21.01
N GLN A 122 9.61 9.54 19.69
CA GLN A 122 10.78 9.66 18.81
C GLN A 122 11.62 10.92 19.11
N ASP A 123 11.02 11.95 19.74
CA ASP A 123 11.73 13.14 20.21
C ASP A 123 12.56 12.88 21.49
N VAL A 124 12.31 11.78 22.20
CA VAL A 124 13.01 11.41 23.44
C VAL A 124 13.60 10.00 23.34
N GLU A 125 14.89 9.97 23.05
CA GLU A 125 15.77 8.80 23.04
C GLU A 125 15.69 7.89 21.81
N HIS A 126 16.87 7.57 21.27
CA HIS A 126 17.04 6.60 20.19
C HIS A 126 16.36 5.28 20.56
N LEU A 127 15.43 4.79 19.74
CA LEU A 127 14.74 3.50 19.90
C LEU A 127 15.46 2.38 19.11
N PRO A 128 16.53 1.74 19.64
CA PRO A 128 17.14 0.58 18.99
C PRO A 128 16.18 -0.62 18.90
N GLY A 129 15.21 -0.75 19.83
CA GLY A 129 14.33 -1.93 19.91
C GLY A 129 13.34 -2.11 18.75
N MET A 130 12.79 -1.03 18.17
CA MET A 130 11.83 -1.14 17.06
C MET A 130 12.52 -1.52 15.75
N ASN A 131 13.73 -1.01 15.50
CA ASN A 131 14.47 -1.36 14.30
C ASN A 131 14.89 -2.84 14.32
N ASP A 132 15.27 -3.36 15.49
CA ASP A 132 15.65 -4.76 15.66
C ASP A 132 14.46 -5.71 15.52
N PHE A 133 13.30 -5.39 16.11
CA PHE A 133 12.08 -6.18 15.91
C PHE A 133 11.64 -6.19 14.44
N LEU A 134 11.68 -5.02 13.77
CA LEU A 134 11.38 -4.92 12.35
C LEU A 134 12.41 -5.67 11.49
N ASN A 135 13.68 -5.67 11.87
CA ASN A 135 14.72 -6.43 11.18
C ASN A 135 14.56 -7.93 11.36
N VAL A 136 14.19 -8.41 12.55
CA VAL A 136 13.87 -9.83 12.78
C VAL A 136 12.68 -10.25 11.92
N LEU A 137 11.59 -9.47 11.93
CA LEU A 137 10.42 -9.71 11.08
C LEU A 137 10.75 -9.71 9.57
N ARG A 138 11.64 -8.81 9.12
CA ARG A 138 12.10 -8.74 7.72
C ARG A 138 13.11 -9.84 7.36
N ALA A 139 13.91 -10.29 8.33
CA ALA A 139 14.91 -11.35 8.16
C ALA A 139 14.27 -12.74 8.02
N TYR A 140 13.07 -12.93 8.56
CA TYR A 140 12.26 -14.10 8.20
C TYR A 140 11.91 -14.05 6.72
N ARG A 141 12.68 -14.77 5.89
CA ARG A 141 12.41 -14.98 4.45
C ARG A 141 10.98 -15.47 4.18
N GLY A 142 10.39 -16.16 5.15
CA GLY A 142 8.99 -16.56 5.15
C GLY A 142 7.99 -15.40 5.16
N TRP A 143 8.30 -14.25 5.75
CA TRP A 143 7.39 -13.10 5.80
C TRP A 143 7.06 -12.56 4.41
N ARG A 144 8.04 -12.56 3.49
CA ARG A 144 7.83 -12.14 2.11
C ARG A 144 6.92 -13.12 1.37
N ILE A 145 7.21 -14.43 1.47
CA ILE A 145 6.44 -15.49 0.81
C ILE A 145 5.03 -15.60 1.40
N ALA A 146 4.88 -15.51 2.72
CA ALA A 146 3.60 -15.53 3.42
C ALA A 146 2.73 -14.32 3.06
N GLY A 147 3.34 -13.14 2.87
CA GLY A 147 2.65 -11.96 2.36
C GLY A 147 2.06 -12.19 0.97
N GLU A 148 2.84 -12.72 0.03
CA GLU A 148 2.36 -13.03 -1.33
C GLU A 148 1.23 -14.07 -1.33
N ILE A 149 1.39 -15.16 -0.56
CA ILE A 149 0.36 -16.20 -0.45
C ILE A 149 -0.93 -15.65 0.16
N LEU A 150 -0.82 -14.82 1.21
CA LEU A 150 -1.97 -14.18 1.83
C LEU A 150 -2.73 -13.31 0.82
N VAL A 151 -2.02 -12.54 -0.01
CA VAL A 151 -2.64 -11.69 -1.03
C VAL A 151 -3.38 -12.53 -2.08
N LEU A 152 -2.77 -13.63 -2.56
CA LEU A 152 -3.43 -14.53 -3.52
C LEU A 152 -4.69 -15.19 -2.93
N ILE A 153 -4.63 -15.61 -1.66
CA ILE A 153 -5.78 -16.20 -0.97
C ILE A 153 -6.91 -15.17 -0.85
N VAL A 154 -6.61 -13.96 -0.37
CA VAL A 154 -7.61 -12.89 -0.23
C VAL A 154 -8.21 -12.50 -1.58
N CYS A 155 -7.38 -12.40 -2.62
CA CYS A 155 -7.83 -12.07 -3.98
C CYS A 155 -8.77 -13.15 -4.54
N SER A 156 -8.44 -14.42 -4.31
CA SER A 156 -9.27 -15.57 -4.72
C SER A 156 -10.62 -15.59 -3.99
N ILE A 157 -10.62 -15.31 -2.68
CA ILE A 157 -11.87 -15.23 -1.87
C ILE A 157 -12.74 -14.07 -2.33
N ASN A 158 -12.16 -12.88 -2.55
CA ASN A 158 -12.90 -11.71 -3.00
C ASN A 158 -13.54 -11.97 -4.38
N MET A 159 -12.83 -12.65 -5.28
CA MET A 159 -13.35 -12.93 -6.62
C MET A 159 -14.42 -14.03 -6.62
N TYR A 160 -14.31 -15.02 -5.73
CA TYR A 160 -15.38 -16.01 -5.52
C TYR A 160 -16.69 -15.33 -5.15
N PHE A 161 -16.66 -14.37 -4.22
CA PHE A 161 -17.86 -13.66 -3.80
C PHE A 161 -18.50 -12.82 -4.93
N VAL A 162 -17.68 -12.19 -5.78
CA VAL A 162 -18.14 -11.46 -6.96
C VAL A 162 -18.85 -12.39 -7.95
N VAL A 163 -18.30 -13.59 -8.20
CA VAL A 163 -18.91 -14.56 -9.11
C VAL A 163 -20.23 -15.09 -8.57
N VAL A 164 -20.30 -15.43 -7.27
CA VAL A 164 -21.53 -15.91 -6.62
C VAL A 164 -22.61 -14.82 -6.63
N TYR A 165 -22.27 -13.58 -6.28
CA TYR A 165 -23.22 -12.46 -6.30
C TYR A 165 -23.82 -12.21 -7.68
N VAL A 166 -23.04 -12.41 -8.74
CA VAL A 166 -23.49 -12.26 -10.13
C VAL A 166 -24.39 -13.38 -10.59
N GLN A 167 -24.22 -14.60 -10.07
CA GLN A 167 -25.09 -15.74 -10.38
C GLN A 167 -26.54 -15.48 -9.92
N ASP A 168 -26.73 -14.71 -8.85
CA ASP A 168 -28.05 -14.31 -8.35
C ASP A 168 -28.78 -13.29 -9.25
N LEU A 169 -28.08 -12.60 -10.16
CA LEU A 169 -28.69 -11.62 -11.10
C LEU A 169 -29.38 -12.28 -12.32
N GLY A 170 -29.23 -13.58 -12.54
CA GLY A 170 -29.99 -14.35 -13.54
C GLY A 170 -29.68 -14.07 -15.03
N HIS A 171 -28.86 -13.08 -15.36
CA HIS A 171 -28.45 -12.80 -16.75
C HIS A 171 -27.18 -13.55 -17.16
N LEU A 172 -27.34 -14.63 -17.94
CA LEU A 172 -26.24 -15.49 -18.44
C LEU A 172 -25.12 -14.71 -19.16
N ALA A 173 -25.46 -13.66 -19.92
CA ALA A 173 -24.48 -12.83 -20.63
C ALA A 173 -23.52 -12.11 -19.67
N LEU A 174 -24.03 -11.66 -18.52
CA LEU A 174 -23.26 -10.94 -17.51
C LEU A 174 -22.31 -11.88 -16.77
N TYR A 175 -22.72 -13.14 -16.57
CA TYR A 175 -21.85 -14.19 -16.02
C TYR A 175 -20.62 -14.46 -16.90
N VAL A 176 -20.80 -14.61 -18.22
CA VAL A 176 -19.68 -14.88 -19.14
C VAL A 176 -18.70 -13.71 -19.18
N VAL A 177 -19.21 -12.47 -19.27
CA VAL A 177 -18.37 -11.27 -19.28
C VAL A 177 -17.55 -11.14 -17.99
N ILE A 178 -18.17 -11.39 -16.84
CA ILE A 178 -17.49 -11.28 -15.54
C ILE A 178 -16.52 -12.43 -15.32
N ALA A 179 -16.80 -13.64 -15.80
CA ALA A 179 -15.85 -14.76 -15.75
C ALA A 179 -14.58 -14.46 -16.57
N VAL A 180 -14.72 -13.85 -17.75
CA VAL A 180 -13.57 -13.42 -18.56
C VAL A 180 -12.78 -12.31 -17.87
N ILE A 181 -13.47 -11.32 -17.30
CA ILE A 181 -12.83 -10.23 -16.53
C ILE A 181 -12.11 -10.79 -15.29
N SER A 182 -12.71 -11.75 -14.60
CA SER A 182 -12.14 -12.48 -13.45
C SER A 182 -10.83 -13.18 -13.81
N MET A 183 -10.85 -13.95 -14.90
CA MET A 183 -9.68 -14.68 -15.40
C MET A 183 -8.56 -13.71 -15.80
N ALA A 184 -8.89 -12.63 -16.50
CA ALA A 184 -7.92 -11.60 -16.87
C ALA A 184 -7.31 -10.92 -15.63
N TYR A 185 -8.14 -10.60 -14.62
CA TYR A 185 -7.71 -9.99 -13.38
C TYR A 185 -6.79 -10.91 -12.56
N LEU A 186 -7.13 -12.20 -12.42
CA LEU A 186 -6.29 -13.19 -11.74
C LEU A 186 -4.96 -13.40 -12.46
N SER A 187 -4.96 -13.43 -13.80
CA SER A 187 -3.72 -13.50 -14.60
C SER A 187 -2.84 -12.27 -14.39
N PHE A 188 -3.43 -11.07 -14.37
CA PHE A 188 -2.73 -9.82 -14.09
C PHE A 188 -2.14 -9.80 -12.67
N VAL A 189 -2.90 -10.24 -11.67
CA VAL A 189 -2.42 -10.34 -10.27
C VAL A 189 -1.29 -11.36 -10.16
N PHE A 190 -1.42 -12.51 -10.81
CA PHE A 190 -0.36 -13.52 -10.82
C PHE A 190 0.93 -12.99 -11.48
N TYR A 191 0.80 -12.26 -12.60
CA TYR A 191 1.92 -11.60 -13.25
C TYR A 191 2.60 -10.54 -12.36
N LEU A 192 1.81 -9.78 -11.59
CA LEU A 192 2.33 -8.78 -10.65
C LEU A 192 3.04 -9.40 -9.44
N VAL A 193 2.60 -10.60 -9.02
CA VAL A 193 3.12 -11.34 -7.87
C VAL A 193 4.30 -12.24 -8.25
N SER A 194 4.37 -12.69 -9.51
CA SER A 194 5.47 -13.52 -9.98
C SER A 194 6.79 -12.71 -9.97
N PRO A 195 7.81 -13.15 -9.23
CA PRO A 195 9.10 -12.47 -9.21
C PRO A 195 9.84 -12.81 -10.50
N LEU A 196 9.86 -11.89 -11.46
CA LEU A 196 10.94 -11.82 -12.44
C LEU A 196 12.12 -11.06 -11.82
#